data_AF-A0A9E1AHJ5-F1
#
_entry.id   AF-A0A9E1AHJ5-F1
#
_cell.length_a   1.000
_cell.length_b   1.000
_cell.length_c   1.000
_cell.angle_alpha   90.00
_cell.angle_beta   90.00
_cell.angle_gamma   90.00
#
_symmetry.space_group_name_H-M   'P 1'
#
loop_
_entity.id
_entity.type
_entity.pdbx_description
1 polymer ?
#
loop_
_entity_poly.entity_id
_entity_poly.type
_entity_poly.pdbx_seq_one_letter_code
_entity_poly.pdbx_strand_id
1 'polypeptide(L)'
;MGFDHVKLEKGMYRESGKTFTQVLESLDPSENYRGTALEGTDAFQRQLKRFDIHAKGAYSDPVEKFFRTMDSSVLFPEYIARAVKQGMEENNVLPKITASTTSIDAMDYRSVYSVPSEQDKMLMQVAEGASIPATQVKTKDNLVKLNKRGRMLVASYEAIRFQKLDLFSVTLRQIGAYIQTMHLKDAVDVLVNGDGNNNAASTFTIGTLPLTGKVGTLTYQQLVEFWAQFEPYELNCFLMNTDAMVKMLGLSEFQNPLTGLNFQGTGALSTPLGAELLRASCVDAGKIIGLDRRYALEMVQAGDVTVEYDKLIDRQLERAAITSISGFGKIMPEASKVLVIG
;
A
#
# COMPACT_ATOMS: atom_id res chain seq x y z
N MET A 1 10.30 -30.47 16.14
CA MET A 1 11.50 -30.85 15.35
C MET A 1 12.37 -29.62 15.26
N GLY A 2 13.69 -29.75 15.35
CA GLY A 2 14.59 -28.60 15.13
C GLY A 2 14.64 -28.20 13.66
N PHE A 3 14.95 -26.93 13.38
CA PHE A 3 15.05 -26.35 12.04
C PHE A 3 15.98 -27.14 11.09
N ASP A 4 16.93 -27.91 11.65
CA ASP A 4 17.90 -28.75 10.93
C ASP A 4 17.32 -29.96 10.19
N HIS A 5 16.08 -30.36 10.49
CA HIS A 5 15.44 -31.55 9.90
C HIS A 5 14.27 -31.22 8.96
N VAL A 6 14.00 -29.94 8.69
CA VAL A 6 12.94 -29.54 7.77
C VAL A 6 13.36 -29.88 6.33
N LYS A 7 12.55 -30.68 5.63
CA LYS A 7 12.78 -31.02 4.22
C LYS A 7 12.20 -29.93 3.33
N LEU A 8 13.04 -29.21 2.59
CA LEU A 8 12.61 -28.12 1.72
C LEU A 8 12.24 -28.64 0.33
N GLU A 9 11.02 -28.37 -0.12
CA GLU A 9 10.54 -28.83 -1.43
C GLU A 9 9.82 -27.71 -2.19
N LYS A 10 9.94 -27.70 -3.52
CA LYS A 10 9.23 -26.72 -4.38
C LYS A 10 7.71 -26.81 -4.23
N GLY A 11 7.18 -27.95 -3.79
CA GLY A 11 5.75 -28.15 -3.53
C GLY A 11 5.19 -27.22 -2.44
N MET A 12 6.04 -26.71 -1.54
CA MET A 12 5.65 -25.80 -0.47
C MET A 12 5.11 -24.46 -0.99
N TYR A 13 5.48 -24.04 -2.21
CA TYR A 13 4.94 -22.83 -2.85
C TYR A 13 3.54 -23.03 -3.44
N ARG A 14 3.05 -24.28 -3.51
CA ARG A 14 1.74 -24.62 -4.09
C ARG A 14 0.70 -24.97 -3.02
N GLU A 15 1.02 -24.83 -1.74
CA GLU A 15 0.07 -25.08 -0.67
C GLU A 15 -1.01 -24.00 -0.66
N SER A 16 -2.26 -24.41 -0.91
CA SER A 16 -3.39 -23.49 -1.10
C SER A 16 -3.58 -22.59 0.12
N GLY A 17 -3.60 -21.27 -0.10
CA GLY A 17 -3.91 -20.28 0.93
C GLY A 17 -2.82 -20.04 1.97
N LYS A 18 -1.60 -20.57 1.78
CA LYS A 18 -0.46 -20.31 2.67
C LYS A 18 0.75 -19.77 1.90
N THR A 19 1.46 -18.81 2.48
CA THR A 19 2.77 -18.40 1.98
C THR A 19 3.83 -19.43 2.34
N PHE A 20 4.93 -19.48 1.58
CA PHE A 20 6.03 -20.39 1.87
C PHE A 20 6.56 -20.24 3.31
N THR A 21 6.63 -19.00 3.82
CA THR A 21 6.97 -18.75 5.22
C THR A 21 5.94 -19.33 6.19
N GLN A 22 4.63 -19.23 5.93
CA GLN A 22 3.61 -19.83 6.80
C GLN A 22 3.68 -21.36 6.81
N VAL A 23 4.00 -21.97 5.66
CA VAL A 23 4.25 -23.43 5.58
C VAL A 23 5.47 -23.79 6.42
N LEU A 24 6.58 -23.06 6.30
CA LEU A 24 7.76 -23.27 7.12
C LEU A 24 7.48 -23.08 8.62
N GLU A 25 6.70 -22.07 8.97
CA GLU A 25 6.32 -21.77 10.35
C GLU A 25 5.43 -22.86 10.95
N SER A 26 4.62 -23.53 10.14
CA SER A 26 3.84 -24.70 10.58
C SER A 26 4.70 -25.94 10.86
N LEU A 27 5.83 -26.08 10.15
CA LEU A 27 6.79 -27.18 10.32
C LEU A 27 7.80 -26.91 11.43
N ASP A 28 8.19 -25.65 11.61
CA ASP A 28 9.16 -25.17 12.60
C ASP A 28 8.63 -23.93 13.33
N PRO A 29 7.69 -24.10 14.29
CA PRO A 29 7.09 -22.97 15.01
C PRO A 29 8.13 -22.14 15.78
N SER A 30 8.07 -20.81 15.64
CA SER A 30 8.95 -19.87 16.36
C SER A 30 8.76 -19.93 17.88
N GLU A 31 7.57 -20.34 18.36
CA GLU A 31 7.30 -20.50 19.80
C GLU A 31 8.27 -21.46 20.49
N ASN A 32 8.77 -22.47 19.76
CA ASN A 32 9.71 -23.45 20.28
C ASN A 32 11.11 -22.87 20.60
N TYR A 33 11.38 -21.62 20.20
CA TYR A 33 12.68 -20.97 20.32
C TYR A 33 12.66 -19.78 21.29
N ARG A 34 11.54 -19.54 21.99
CA ARG A 34 11.47 -18.54 23.07
C ARG A 34 12.47 -18.89 24.18
N GLY A 35 13.29 -17.92 24.61
CA GLY A 35 14.35 -18.12 25.59
C GLY A 35 15.64 -18.75 25.04
N THR A 36 15.75 -18.94 23.72
CA THR A 36 16.97 -19.45 23.06
C THR A 36 17.72 -18.33 22.33
N ALA A 37 18.95 -18.60 21.88
CA ALA A 37 19.72 -17.67 21.06
C ALA A 37 19.09 -17.40 19.66
N LEU A 38 18.01 -18.10 19.31
CA LEU A 38 17.24 -17.93 18.07
C LEU A 38 15.88 -17.26 18.32
N GLU A 39 15.63 -16.75 19.53
CA GLU A 39 14.43 -15.98 19.83
C GLU A 39 14.35 -14.73 18.92
N GLY A 40 13.19 -14.51 18.32
CA GLY A 40 12.95 -13.40 17.38
C GLY A 40 13.33 -13.69 15.92
N THR A 41 13.82 -14.89 15.59
CA THR A 41 14.04 -15.31 14.19
C THR A 41 12.84 -16.08 13.64
N ASP A 42 12.44 -15.78 12.40
CA ASP A 42 11.37 -16.52 11.72
C ASP A 42 11.86 -17.86 11.15
N ALA A 43 10.93 -18.74 10.71
CA ALA A 43 11.33 -20.05 10.17
C ALA A 43 12.25 -19.95 8.94
N PHE A 44 12.09 -18.92 8.11
CA PHE A 44 12.93 -18.71 6.93
C PHE A 44 14.36 -18.29 7.29
N GLN A 45 14.53 -17.36 8.23
CA GLN A 45 15.83 -16.91 8.74
C GLN A 45 16.59 -18.06 9.40
N ARG A 46 15.87 -18.95 10.11
CA ARG A 46 16.45 -20.18 10.65
C ARG A 46 16.95 -21.11 9.54
N GLN A 47 16.20 -21.25 8.44
CA GLN A 47 16.68 -21.99 7.27
C GLN A 47 17.87 -21.31 6.59
N LEU A 48 17.90 -19.98 6.47
CA LEU A 48 19.09 -19.28 5.96
C LEU A 48 20.32 -19.55 6.83
N LYS A 49 20.16 -19.53 8.15
CA LYS A 49 21.24 -19.83 9.11
C LYS A 49 21.73 -21.27 9.00
N ARG A 50 20.83 -22.23 8.78
CA ARG A 50 21.17 -23.65 8.54
C ARG A 50 22.10 -23.84 7.35
N PHE A 51 21.88 -23.09 6.26
CA PHE A 51 22.72 -23.13 5.06
C PHE A 51 23.85 -22.09 5.08
N ASP A 52 24.09 -21.44 6.22
CA ASP A 52 25.11 -20.40 6.40
C ASP A 52 24.94 -19.20 5.43
N ILE A 53 23.73 -18.89 4.98
CA ILE A 53 23.49 -17.82 3.99
C ILE A 53 23.34 -16.47 4.67
N HIS A 54 24.32 -15.58 4.48
CA HIS A 54 24.30 -14.21 4.96
C HIS A 54 23.69 -13.28 3.92
N ALA A 55 22.41 -12.96 4.10
CA ALA A 55 21.65 -12.11 3.20
C ALA A 55 22.01 -10.61 3.27
N LYS A 56 22.43 -10.11 4.44
CA LYS A 56 22.62 -8.67 4.71
C LYS A 56 23.94 -8.41 5.45
N GLY A 57 24.53 -7.24 5.22
CA GLY A 57 25.73 -6.76 5.94
C GLY A 57 27.04 -6.87 5.15
N ALA A 58 28.15 -6.42 5.76
CA ALA A 58 29.47 -6.34 5.10
C ALA A 58 29.98 -7.70 4.56
N TYR A 59 29.59 -8.78 5.25
CA TYR A 59 29.90 -10.17 4.90
C TYR A 59 28.77 -10.85 4.12
N SER A 60 27.94 -10.09 3.40
CA SER A 60 26.88 -10.67 2.57
C SER A 60 27.45 -11.65 1.54
N ASP A 61 26.85 -12.82 1.44
CA ASP A 61 27.24 -13.86 0.51
C ASP A 61 26.82 -13.51 -0.94
N PRO A 62 27.45 -14.13 -1.96
CA PRO A 62 26.98 -14.05 -3.33
C PRO A 62 25.70 -14.87 -3.54
N VAL A 63 24.91 -14.51 -4.55
CA VAL A 63 23.68 -15.24 -4.92
C VAL A 63 23.92 -16.73 -5.14
N GLU A 64 25.10 -17.10 -5.65
CA GLU A 64 25.54 -18.49 -5.82
C GLU A 64 25.32 -19.37 -4.59
N LYS A 65 25.41 -18.82 -3.37
CA LYS A 65 25.30 -19.61 -2.15
C LYS A 65 23.95 -20.32 -2.02
N PHE A 66 22.87 -19.74 -2.56
CA PHE A 66 21.56 -20.38 -2.65
C PHE A 66 21.55 -21.63 -3.54
N PHE A 67 22.46 -21.72 -4.52
CA PHE A 67 22.47 -22.78 -5.53
C PHE A 67 23.53 -23.86 -5.28
N ARG A 68 24.21 -23.82 -4.12
CA ARG A 68 25.19 -24.86 -3.75
C ARG A 68 24.54 -26.22 -3.48
N THR A 69 23.31 -26.23 -2.96
CA THR A 69 22.54 -27.45 -2.70
C THR A 69 21.16 -27.36 -3.33
N MET A 70 20.56 -28.51 -3.62
CA MET A 70 19.17 -28.57 -4.12
C MET A 70 18.20 -27.97 -3.09
N ASP A 71 18.40 -28.26 -1.80
CA ASP A 71 17.52 -27.82 -0.71
C ASP A 71 17.57 -26.30 -0.50
N SER A 72 18.76 -25.70 -0.56
CA SER A 72 18.92 -24.24 -0.41
C SER A 72 18.32 -23.45 -1.58
N SER A 73 18.26 -24.04 -2.78
CA SER A 73 17.72 -23.35 -3.98
C SER A 73 16.23 -23.05 -3.85
N VAL A 74 15.51 -23.81 -3.03
CA VAL A 74 14.09 -23.62 -2.73
C VAL A 74 13.86 -22.32 -1.96
N LEU A 75 14.85 -21.79 -1.24
CA LEU A 75 14.74 -20.56 -0.46
C LEU A 75 14.87 -19.28 -1.30
N PHE A 76 15.39 -19.37 -2.53
CA PHE A 76 15.70 -18.20 -3.34
C PHE A 76 14.46 -17.40 -3.82
N PRO A 77 13.36 -18.04 -4.29
CA PRO A 77 12.15 -17.29 -4.65
C PRO A 77 11.54 -16.53 -3.47
N GLU A 78 11.51 -17.15 -2.28
CA GLU A 78 11.06 -16.48 -1.04
C GLU A 78 11.97 -15.31 -0.64
N TYR A 79 13.29 -15.46 -0.82
CA TYR A 79 14.23 -14.36 -0.62
C TYR A 79 13.88 -13.15 -1.51
N ILE A 80 13.58 -13.40 -2.78
CA ILE A 80 13.16 -12.35 -3.72
C ILE A 80 11.84 -11.72 -3.27
N ALA A 81 10.83 -12.53 -2.93
CA ALA A 81 9.52 -12.05 -2.49
C ALA A 81 9.65 -11.12 -1.27
N ARG A 82 10.47 -11.51 -0.28
CA ARG A 82 10.74 -10.70 0.93
C ARG A 82 11.46 -9.40 0.64
N ALA A 83 12.48 -9.42 -0.22
CA ALA A 83 13.20 -8.19 -0.59
C ALA A 83 12.29 -7.20 -1.35
N VAL A 84 11.43 -7.71 -2.22
CA VAL A 84 10.42 -6.91 -2.94
C VAL A 84 9.39 -6.35 -1.95
N LYS A 85 8.86 -7.19 -1.05
CA LYS A 85 7.87 -6.78 -0.04
C LYS A 85 8.43 -5.70 0.88
N GLN A 86 9.67 -5.84 1.33
CA GLN A 86 10.37 -4.80 2.08
C GLN A 86 10.40 -3.48 1.29
N GLY A 87 10.71 -3.53 -0.01
CA GLY A 87 10.70 -2.35 -0.87
C GLY A 87 9.31 -1.74 -1.10
N MET A 88 8.26 -2.56 -1.06
CA MET A 88 6.87 -2.09 -1.09
C MET A 88 6.48 -1.37 0.21
N GLU A 89 6.95 -1.86 1.35
CA GLU A 89 6.63 -1.32 2.69
C GLU A 89 7.39 -0.03 3.02
N GLU A 90 8.66 0.11 2.60
CA GLU A 90 9.55 1.23 2.96
C GLU A 90 8.96 2.63 2.67
N ASN A 91 8.15 2.79 1.62
CA ASN A 91 7.49 4.06 1.27
C ASN A 91 5.97 3.90 1.08
N ASN A 92 5.34 2.98 1.82
CA ASN A 92 3.94 2.68 1.62
C ASN A 92 3.02 3.75 2.24
N VAL A 93 2.37 4.54 1.39
CA VAL A 93 1.35 5.52 1.81
C VAL A 93 -0.08 4.96 1.76
N LEU A 94 -0.31 3.79 1.16
CA LEU A 94 -1.66 3.21 1.01
C LEU A 94 -2.37 3.02 2.35
N PRO A 95 -1.75 2.48 3.42
CA PRO A 95 -2.42 2.29 4.71
C PRO A 95 -2.92 3.61 5.33
N LYS A 96 -2.34 4.74 4.92
CA LYS A 96 -2.74 6.07 5.41
C LYS A 96 -3.94 6.67 4.67
N ILE A 97 -4.28 6.13 3.50
CA ILE A 97 -5.41 6.59 2.66
C ILE A 97 -6.55 5.57 2.59
N THR A 98 -6.31 4.30 2.93
CA THR A 98 -7.29 3.22 2.90
C THR A 98 -7.96 3.02 4.25
N ALA A 99 -9.28 2.87 4.27
CA ALA A 99 -10.08 2.58 5.45
C ALA A 99 -10.03 1.10 5.83
N SER A 100 -10.14 0.22 4.83
CA SER A 100 -10.15 -1.23 5.00
C SER A 100 -9.32 -1.91 3.92
N THR A 101 -8.70 -3.03 4.29
CA THR A 101 -8.02 -3.93 3.36
C THR A 101 -8.72 -5.28 3.39
N THR A 102 -9.27 -5.69 2.25
CA THR A 102 -9.99 -6.96 2.08
C THR A 102 -9.11 -7.90 1.28
N SER A 103 -8.71 -9.03 1.88
CA SER A 103 -7.98 -10.09 1.20
C SER A 103 -8.96 -11.07 0.57
N ILE A 104 -8.76 -11.42 -0.70
CA ILE A 104 -9.61 -12.34 -1.44
C ILE A 104 -8.79 -13.41 -2.16
N ASP A 105 -9.40 -14.58 -2.36
CA ASP A 105 -8.84 -15.69 -3.16
C ASP A 105 -9.55 -15.82 -4.53
N ALA A 106 -10.30 -14.79 -4.94
CA ALA A 106 -11.08 -14.75 -6.18
C ALA A 106 -10.61 -13.60 -7.10
N MET A 107 -10.87 -13.74 -8.41
CA MET A 107 -10.57 -12.69 -9.39
C MET A 107 -11.58 -11.52 -9.37
N ASP A 108 -12.76 -11.76 -8.81
CA ASP A 108 -13.87 -10.82 -8.81
C ASP A 108 -14.29 -10.51 -7.37
N TYR A 109 -14.44 -9.22 -7.05
CA TYR A 109 -14.96 -8.75 -5.77
C TYR A 109 -16.02 -7.68 -5.96
N ARG A 110 -17.16 -7.88 -5.28
CA ARG A 110 -18.21 -6.87 -5.17
C ARG A 110 -18.09 -6.23 -3.81
N SER A 111 -17.68 -4.96 -3.80
CA SER A 111 -17.72 -4.18 -2.58
C SER A 111 -19.16 -3.91 -2.16
N VAL A 112 -19.33 -3.83 -0.86
CA VAL A 112 -20.60 -3.49 -0.23
C VAL A 112 -20.59 -1.99 0.04
N TYR A 113 -21.71 -1.32 -0.22
CA TYR A 113 -21.86 0.09 0.09
C TYR A 113 -23.23 0.36 0.69
N SER A 114 -23.29 1.34 1.58
CA SER A 114 -24.55 1.90 2.04
C SER A 114 -24.52 3.37 1.68
N VAL A 115 -25.37 3.79 0.75
CA VAL A 115 -25.76 5.20 0.63
C VAL A 115 -27.10 5.28 1.35
N PRO A 116 -27.12 5.49 2.68
CA PRO A 116 -28.36 5.85 3.35
C PRO A 116 -28.90 7.10 2.68
N SER A 117 -30.20 7.12 2.36
CA SER A 117 -30.86 8.37 1.96
C SER A 117 -30.72 9.39 3.10
N GLU A 118 -30.86 10.69 2.82
CA GLU A 118 -30.82 11.73 3.88
C GLU A 118 -31.81 11.44 5.01
N GLN A 119 -32.93 10.76 4.71
CA GLN A 119 -33.89 10.27 5.71
C GLN A 119 -33.39 9.07 6.51
N ASP A 120 -32.60 8.17 5.92
CA ASP A 120 -31.98 7.02 6.60
C ASP A 120 -30.78 7.42 7.46
N LYS A 121 -30.14 8.55 7.17
CA LYS A 121 -29.06 9.15 8.00
C LYS A 121 -29.61 9.82 9.26
N MET A 122 -30.89 10.21 9.27
CA MET A 122 -31.53 10.83 10.43
C MET A 122 -31.87 9.78 11.49
N LEU A 123 -31.12 9.79 12.60
CA LEU A 123 -31.48 9.05 13.81
C LEU A 123 -32.69 9.73 14.47
N MET A 124 -33.90 9.38 14.01
CA MET A 124 -35.13 9.92 14.59
C MET A 124 -35.33 9.37 16.02
N GLN A 125 -35.75 10.24 16.93
CA GLN A 125 -36.19 9.81 18.26
C GLN A 125 -37.47 8.98 18.11
N VAL A 126 -37.33 7.66 18.22
CA VAL A 126 -38.44 6.72 18.15
C VAL A 126 -39.11 6.61 19.52
N ALA A 127 -40.43 6.80 19.55
CA ALA A 127 -41.24 6.48 20.71
C ALA A 127 -41.28 4.96 20.92
N GLU A 128 -41.51 4.53 22.17
CA GLU A 128 -41.62 3.11 22.52
C GLU A 128 -42.72 2.44 21.65
N GLY A 129 -42.33 1.43 20.84
CA GLY A 129 -43.23 0.72 19.91
C GLY A 129 -43.23 1.23 18.46
N ALA A 130 -42.53 2.32 18.13
CA ALA A 130 -42.37 2.79 16.75
C ALA A 130 -41.27 2.01 16.00
N SER A 131 -41.45 1.85 14.68
CA SER A 131 -40.44 1.21 13.83
C SER A 131 -39.19 2.08 13.73
N ILE A 132 -38.03 1.49 14.03
CA ILE A 132 -36.71 2.13 13.88
C ILE A 132 -36.40 2.27 12.38
N PRO A 133 -35.93 3.43 11.89
CA PRO A 133 -35.49 3.57 10.50
C PRO A 133 -34.34 2.59 10.21
N ALA A 134 -34.44 1.85 9.10
CA ALA A 134 -33.50 0.80 8.75
C ALA A 134 -32.53 1.26 7.67
N THR A 135 -31.24 1.33 7.99
CA THR A 135 -30.19 1.56 7.00
C THR A 135 -30.01 0.32 6.13
N GLN A 136 -30.33 0.41 4.84
CA GLN A 136 -30.10 -0.68 3.89
C GLN A 136 -28.65 -0.68 3.40
N VAL A 137 -28.03 -1.84 3.46
CA VAL A 137 -26.69 -2.10 2.92
C VAL A 137 -26.87 -2.88 1.62
N LYS A 138 -26.36 -2.35 0.50
CA LYS A 138 -26.52 -2.94 -0.84
C LYS A 138 -25.16 -3.30 -1.43
N THR A 139 -25.11 -4.29 -2.30
CA THR A 139 -23.93 -4.59 -3.12
C THR A 139 -23.87 -3.63 -4.31
N LYS A 140 -22.68 -3.23 -4.73
CA LYS A 140 -22.51 -2.42 -5.95
C LYS A 140 -22.88 -3.19 -7.21
N ASP A 141 -23.31 -2.46 -8.24
CA ASP A 141 -23.62 -3.00 -9.57
C ASP A 141 -22.34 -3.39 -10.32
N ASN A 142 -21.30 -2.54 -10.25
CA ASN A 142 -20.01 -2.83 -10.89
C ASN A 142 -19.00 -3.43 -9.91
N LEU A 143 -18.30 -4.45 -10.42
CA LEU A 143 -17.19 -5.15 -9.75
C LEU A 143 -16.00 -4.22 -9.54
N VAL A 144 -15.30 -4.38 -8.41
CA VAL A 144 -13.99 -3.75 -8.22
C VAL A 144 -13.01 -4.42 -9.18
N LYS A 145 -12.47 -3.65 -10.12
CA LYS A 145 -11.51 -4.15 -11.09
C LYS A 145 -10.16 -4.39 -10.41
N LEU A 146 -9.72 -5.64 -10.40
CA LEU A 146 -8.39 -6.00 -9.94
C LEU A 146 -7.38 -5.81 -11.07
N ASN A 147 -6.30 -5.07 -10.80
CA ASN A 147 -5.21 -4.88 -11.73
C ASN A 147 -3.99 -5.72 -11.28
N LYS A 148 -3.49 -6.54 -12.20
CA LYS A 148 -2.21 -7.25 -12.00
C LYS A 148 -1.05 -6.32 -12.35
N ARG A 149 -0.27 -5.92 -11.36
CA ARG A 149 0.96 -5.13 -11.52
C ARG A 149 2.16 -6.03 -11.30
N GLY A 150 3.17 -5.92 -12.14
CA GLY A 150 4.36 -6.76 -12.00
C GLY A 150 5.48 -6.38 -12.93
N ARG A 151 6.64 -6.97 -12.67
CA ARG A 151 7.86 -6.76 -13.46
C ARG A 151 8.59 -8.09 -13.61
N MET A 152 9.04 -8.37 -14.83
CA MET A 152 9.92 -9.50 -15.09
C MET A 152 11.37 -9.04 -14.92
N LEU A 153 12.09 -9.71 -14.03
CA LEU A 153 13.54 -9.61 -13.94
C LEU A 153 14.13 -10.65 -14.90
N VAL A 154 14.90 -10.16 -15.88
CA VAL A 154 15.62 -10.99 -16.84
C VAL A 154 17.10 -10.64 -16.72
N ALA A 155 17.91 -11.61 -16.33
CA ALA A 155 19.36 -11.45 -16.34
C ALA A 155 20.03 -12.80 -16.62
N SER A 156 21.27 -12.76 -17.13
CA SER A 156 22.05 -13.97 -17.33
C SER A 156 22.47 -14.54 -15.99
N TYR A 157 22.55 -15.87 -15.93
CA TYR A 157 22.97 -16.60 -14.74
C TYR A 157 24.32 -16.09 -14.21
N GLU A 158 25.28 -15.87 -15.11
CA GLU A 158 26.61 -15.37 -14.76
C GLU A 158 26.58 -13.95 -14.16
N ALA A 159 25.66 -13.10 -14.63
CA ALA A 159 25.56 -11.72 -14.17
C ALA A 159 25.01 -11.60 -12.75
N ILE A 160 24.17 -12.54 -12.31
CA ILE A 160 23.56 -12.51 -10.97
C ILE A 160 24.38 -13.35 -9.98
N ARG A 161 24.92 -14.50 -10.40
CA ARG A 161 25.56 -15.49 -9.52
C ARG A 161 26.62 -14.91 -8.60
N PHE A 162 27.48 -14.04 -9.12
CA PHE A 162 28.61 -13.46 -8.38
C PHE A 162 28.27 -12.13 -7.70
N GLN A 163 27.05 -11.62 -7.87
CA GLN A 163 26.63 -10.40 -7.18
C GLN A 163 26.37 -10.69 -5.71
N LYS A 164 26.79 -9.74 -4.87
CA LYS A 164 26.46 -9.77 -3.45
C LYS A 164 24.95 -9.66 -3.27
N LEU A 165 24.42 -10.47 -2.36
CA LEU A 165 23.00 -10.50 -2.01
C LEU A 165 22.47 -9.13 -1.58
N ASP A 166 23.29 -8.33 -0.88
CA ASP A 166 22.90 -7.00 -0.42
C ASP A 166 22.66 -6.03 -1.60
N LEU A 167 23.56 -5.99 -2.58
CA LEU A 167 23.41 -5.17 -3.78
C LEU A 167 22.22 -5.64 -4.62
N PHE A 168 22.06 -6.96 -4.78
CA PHE A 168 20.92 -7.53 -5.48
C PHE A 168 19.59 -7.22 -4.76
N SER A 169 19.58 -7.18 -3.43
CA SER A 169 18.41 -6.76 -2.66
C SER A 169 18.05 -5.30 -2.84
N VAL A 170 18.98 -4.41 -3.19
CA VAL A 170 18.65 -3.00 -3.49
C VAL A 170 17.82 -2.91 -4.76
N THR A 171 18.19 -3.62 -5.83
CA THR A 171 17.41 -3.64 -7.07
C THR A 171 16.04 -4.30 -6.87
N LEU A 172 15.96 -5.37 -6.07
CA LEU A 172 14.67 -5.99 -5.73
C LEU A 172 13.76 -5.06 -4.91
N ARG A 173 14.31 -4.35 -3.93
CA ARG A 173 13.57 -3.32 -3.18
C ARG A 173 13.07 -2.21 -4.09
N GLN A 174 13.88 -1.77 -5.05
CA GLN A 174 13.47 -0.79 -6.04
C GLN A 174 12.31 -1.28 -6.92
N ILE A 175 12.31 -2.56 -7.31
CA ILE A 175 11.17 -3.17 -8.02
C ILE A 175 9.91 -3.13 -7.16
N GLY A 176 10.01 -3.47 -5.87
CA GLY A 176 8.92 -3.35 -4.91
C GLY A 176 8.36 -1.92 -4.82
N ALA A 177 9.24 -0.93 -4.69
CA ALA A 177 8.85 0.48 -4.65
C ALA A 177 8.11 0.92 -5.93
N TYR A 178 8.51 0.43 -7.11
CA TYR A 178 7.79 0.71 -8.36
C TYR A 178 6.40 0.07 -8.41
N ILE A 179 6.27 -1.18 -7.95
CA ILE A 179 4.95 -1.85 -7.84
C ILE A 179 4.05 -1.04 -6.91
N GLN A 180 4.56 -0.62 -5.76
CA GLN A 180 3.81 0.17 -4.79
C GLN A 180 3.39 1.54 -5.34
N THR A 181 4.26 2.20 -6.11
CA THR A 181 3.94 3.47 -6.77
C THR A 181 2.80 3.31 -7.79
N MET A 182 2.75 2.17 -8.50
CA MET A 182 1.66 1.88 -9.43
C MET A 182 0.36 1.57 -8.69
N HIS A 183 0.40 0.86 -7.57
CA HIS A 183 -0.77 0.65 -6.71
C HIS A 183 -1.32 1.97 -6.15
N LEU A 184 -0.43 2.87 -5.73
CA LEU A 184 -0.82 4.23 -5.33
C LEU A 184 -1.46 5.01 -6.47
N LYS A 185 -0.93 4.88 -7.70
CA LYS A 185 -1.53 5.52 -8.87
C LYS A 185 -2.94 5.00 -9.14
N ASP A 186 -3.15 3.69 -9.04
CA ASP A 186 -4.47 3.08 -9.21
C ASP A 186 -5.45 3.55 -8.10
N ALA A 187 -4.97 3.68 -6.86
CA ALA A 187 -5.76 4.24 -5.77
C ALA A 187 -6.15 5.71 -6.01
N VAL A 188 -5.22 6.54 -6.49
CA VAL A 188 -5.48 7.95 -6.83
C VAL A 188 -6.46 8.07 -7.99
N ASP A 189 -6.32 7.24 -9.01
CA ASP A 189 -7.24 7.20 -10.15
C ASP A 189 -8.68 6.90 -9.70
N VAL A 190 -8.86 5.90 -8.83
CA VAL A 190 -10.17 5.57 -8.25
C VAL A 190 -10.69 6.68 -7.33
N LEU A 191 -9.82 7.34 -6.56
CA LEU A 191 -10.23 8.46 -5.71
C LEU A 191 -10.75 9.65 -6.52
N VAL A 192 -10.16 9.93 -7.69
CA VAL A 192 -10.51 11.07 -8.55
C VAL A 192 -11.64 10.73 -9.51
N ASN A 193 -11.47 9.67 -10.30
CA ASN A 193 -12.36 9.30 -11.40
C ASN A 193 -13.46 8.31 -10.99
N GLY A 194 -13.38 7.73 -9.79
CA GLY A 194 -14.32 6.74 -9.29
C GLY A 194 -13.97 5.30 -9.70
N ASP A 195 -14.71 4.34 -9.15
CA ASP A 195 -14.52 2.89 -9.41
C ASP A 195 -15.49 2.35 -10.49
N GLY A 196 -16.07 3.25 -11.30
CA GLY A 196 -17.04 2.89 -12.35
C GLY A 196 -18.49 2.83 -11.87
N ASN A 197 -18.78 3.12 -10.60
CA ASN A 197 -20.16 3.21 -10.07
C ASN A 197 -20.69 4.65 -10.01
N ASN A 198 -20.33 5.50 -10.99
CA ASN A 198 -20.70 6.92 -11.04
C ASN A 198 -20.36 7.71 -9.75
N ASN A 199 -19.20 7.42 -9.16
CA ASN A 199 -18.77 7.93 -7.85
C ASN A 199 -17.46 8.74 -7.90
N ALA A 200 -17.20 9.39 -9.04
CA ALA A 200 -16.09 10.33 -9.18
C ALA A 200 -16.10 11.38 -8.06
N ALA A 201 -14.94 11.82 -7.61
CA ALA A 201 -14.85 12.85 -6.57
C ALA A 201 -15.34 14.21 -7.09
N SER A 202 -16.04 14.93 -6.23
CA SER A 202 -16.42 16.31 -6.51
C SER A 202 -15.17 17.17 -6.65
N THR A 203 -15.06 17.87 -7.78
CA THR A 203 -13.95 18.78 -8.08
C THR A 203 -14.35 20.21 -7.76
N PHE A 204 -13.50 20.92 -7.03
CA PHE A 204 -13.68 22.31 -6.65
C PHE A 204 -12.50 23.13 -7.18
N THR A 205 -12.78 24.08 -8.05
CA THR A 205 -11.74 24.94 -8.63
C THR A 205 -11.69 26.27 -7.89
N ILE A 206 -10.49 26.73 -7.54
CA ILE A 206 -10.30 28.05 -6.93
C ILE A 206 -10.85 29.13 -7.87
N GLY A 207 -11.68 30.04 -7.36
CA GLY A 207 -12.31 31.10 -8.13
C GLY A 207 -13.68 30.73 -8.73
N THR A 208 -14.14 29.50 -8.51
CA THR A 208 -15.54 29.09 -8.78
C THR A 208 -16.24 28.79 -7.47
N LEU A 209 -17.45 29.35 -7.27
CA LEU A 209 -18.26 29.07 -6.08
C LEU A 209 -18.38 27.56 -5.85
N PRO A 210 -18.22 27.06 -4.62
CA PRO A 210 -18.12 27.80 -3.35
C PRO A 210 -16.72 28.34 -3.00
N LEU A 211 -15.68 28.04 -3.77
CA LEU A 211 -14.31 28.50 -3.49
C LEU A 211 -14.06 29.90 -4.05
N THR A 212 -13.63 30.81 -3.18
CA THR A 212 -13.27 32.19 -3.56
C THR A 212 -11.80 32.29 -3.99
N GLY A 213 -11.39 33.45 -4.50
CA GLY A 213 -9.99 33.74 -4.84
C GLY A 213 -9.66 33.68 -6.32
N LYS A 214 -8.36 33.77 -6.63
CA LYS A 214 -7.84 33.82 -8.00
C LYS A 214 -7.27 32.47 -8.41
N VAL A 215 -7.68 31.96 -9.57
CA VAL A 215 -7.12 30.75 -10.19
C VAL A 215 -5.59 30.82 -10.20
N GLY A 216 -4.94 29.73 -9.79
CA GLY A 216 -3.50 29.56 -9.68
C GLY A 216 -2.89 29.96 -8.34
N THR A 217 -3.67 30.61 -7.45
CA THR A 217 -3.18 31.11 -6.16
C THR A 217 -3.82 30.32 -5.02
N LEU A 218 -3.01 29.57 -4.27
CA LEU A 218 -3.44 28.91 -3.05
C LEU A 218 -3.22 29.86 -1.87
N THR A 219 -4.28 30.18 -1.12
CA THR A 219 -4.19 30.89 0.18
C THR A 219 -4.87 30.08 1.27
N TYR A 220 -4.63 30.43 2.54
CA TYR A 220 -5.23 29.74 3.68
C TYR A 220 -6.77 29.76 3.63
N GLN A 221 -7.38 30.84 3.13
CA GLN A 221 -8.83 30.94 3.02
C GLN A 221 -9.42 29.84 2.12
N GLN A 222 -8.81 29.54 0.97
CA GLN A 222 -9.33 28.46 0.10
C GLN A 222 -9.20 27.08 0.74
N LEU A 223 -8.18 26.87 1.57
CA LEU A 223 -8.04 25.61 2.32
C LEU A 223 -9.16 25.45 3.36
N VAL A 224 -9.54 26.53 4.03
CA VAL A 224 -10.66 26.53 4.99
C VAL A 224 -12.00 26.36 4.27
N GLU A 225 -12.21 27.05 3.14
CA GLU A 225 -13.42 26.88 2.32
C GLU A 225 -13.54 25.45 1.76
N PHE A 226 -12.42 24.84 1.36
CA PHE A 226 -12.38 23.45 0.95
C PHE A 226 -12.65 22.50 2.11
N TRP A 227 -12.07 22.75 3.29
CA TRP A 227 -12.36 22.00 4.53
C TRP A 227 -13.85 22.06 4.89
N ALA A 228 -14.49 23.23 4.77
CA ALA A 228 -15.91 23.41 5.04
C ALA A 228 -16.80 22.57 4.10
N GLN A 229 -16.32 22.20 2.91
CA GLN A 229 -17.09 21.32 2.05
C GLN A 229 -17.16 19.89 2.58
N PHE A 230 -16.35 19.45 3.54
CA PHE A 230 -16.30 18.03 3.93
C PHE A 230 -17.45 17.56 4.82
N GLU A 231 -18.30 18.44 5.35
CA GLU A 231 -19.47 18.04 6.17
C GLU A 231 -20.32 16.98 5.45
N PRO A 232 -20.68 15.84 6.09
CA PRO A 232 -20.51 15.47 7.51
C PRO A 232 -19.19 14.76 7.88
N TYR A 233 -18.26 14.59 6.94
CA TYR A 233 -16.98 13.91 7.12
C TYR A 233 -15.88 14.86 7.61
N GLU A 234 -14.79 14.29 8.15
CA GLU A 234 -13.65 15.04 8.64
C GLU A 234 -12.48 14.94 7.65
N LEU A 235 -12.05 16.09 7.13
CA LEU A 235 -10.85 16.16 6.29
C LEU A 235 -9.61 15.88 7.13
N ASN A 236 -9.11 14.65 7.07
CA ASN A 236 -8.00 14.17 7.91
C ASN A 236 -6.73 13.82 7.13
N CYS A 237 -6.79 13.81 5.80
CA CYS A 237 -5.65 13.53 4.94
C CYS A 237 -5.69 14.39 3.68
N PHE A 238 -4.56 15.00 3.36
CA PHE A 238 -4.33 15.63 2.06
C PHE A 238 -3.29 14.83 1.29
N LEU A 239 -3.61 14.52 0.04
CA LEU A 239 -2.72 13.86 -0.90
C LEU A 239 -2.40 14.82 -2.05
N MET A 240 -1.12 15.13 -2.25
CA MET A 240 -0.69 16.12 -3.25
C MET A 240 0.69 15.85 -3.81
N ASN A 241 0.99 16.48 -4.95
CA ASN A 241 2.33 16.46 -5.55
C ASN A 241 3.28 17.43 -4.83
N THR A 242 4.59 17.27 -5.05
CA THR A 242 5.67 18.09 -4.50
C THR A 242 5.43 19.58 -4.75
N ASP A 243 5.01 19.98 -5.95
CA ASP A 243 4.79 21.40 -6.27
C ASP A 243 3.64 22.01 -5.45
N ALA A 244 2.55 21.26 -5.27
CA ALA A 244 1.43 21.68 -4.44
C ALA A 244 1.83 21.70 -2.95
N MET A 245 2.65 20.75 -2.51
CA MET A 245 3.18 20.70 -1.15
C MET A 245 4.08 21.90 -0.84
N VAL A 246 4.95 22.31 -1.78
CA VAL A 246 5.77 23.52 -1.64
C VAL A 246 4.90 24.76 -1.52
N LYS A 247 3.86 24.89 -2.36
CA LYS A 247 2.90 26.02 -2.27
C LYS A 247 2.16 26.02 -0.93
N MET A 248 1.78 24.85 -0.42
CA MET A 248 1.07 24.73 0.85
C MET A 248 1.96 25.08 2.05
N LEU A 249 3.19 24.58 2.10
CA LEU A 249 4.17 24.91 3.14
C LEU A 249 4.69 26.35 3.03
N GLY A 250 4.56 26.96 1.85
CA GLY A 250 4.92 28.35 1.58
C GLY A 250 3.92 29.40 2.11
N LEU A 251 2.77 28.99 2.65
CA LEU A 251 1.80 29.94 3.21
C LEU A 251 2.33 30.54 4.52
N SER A 252 2.07 31.83 4.73
CA SER A 252 2.50 32.59 5.92
C SER A 252 2.11 31.93 7.24
N GLU A 253 0.94 31.32 7.28
CA GLU A 253 0.35 30.65 8.42
C GLU A 253 1.15 29.39 8.83
N PHE A 254 1.84 28.75 7.89
CA PHE A 254 2.71 27.59 8.15
C PHE A 254 4.18 27.96 8.37
N GLN A 255 4.58 29.18 8.04
CA GLN A 255 5.94 29.72 8.27
C GLN A 255 6.12 30.33 9.68
N ASN A 256 5.18 30.12 10.59
CA ASN A 256 5.25 30.66 11.94
C ASN A 256 6.42 30.05 12.74
N PRO A 257 7.21 30.83 13.50
CA PRO A 257 8.30 30.29 14.34
C PRO A 257 7.87 29.15 15.29
N LEU A 258 6.60 29.14 15.74
CA LEU A 258 6.05 28.07 16.58
C LEU A 258 5.83 26.75 15.83
N THR A 259 5.48 26.78 14.53
CA THR A 259 5.42 25.57 13.70
C THR A 259 6.82 25.05 13.39
N GLY A 260 7.79 25.95 13.23
CA GLY A 260 9.22 25.62 13.12
C GLY A 260 9.76 24.90 14.36
N LEU A 261 9.34 25.30 15.57
CA LEU A 261 9.73 24.65 16.82
C LEU A 261 9.20 23.20 16.91
N ASN A 262 7.94 22.98 16.52
CA ASN A 262 7.36 21.63 16.45
C ASN A 262 8.08 20.75 15.43
N PHE A 263 8.45 21.30 14.27
CA PHE A 263 9.24 20.58 13.27
C PHE A 263 10.63 20.23 13.78
N GLN A 264 11.30 21.14 14.49
CA GLN A 264 12.62 20.88 15.09
C GLN A 264 12.55 19.84 16.22
N GLY A 265 11.47 19.82 17.01
CA GLY A 265 11.31 18.89 18.13
C GLY A 265 10.79 17.50 17.75
N THR A 266 9.96 17.39 16.70
CA THR A 266 9.27 16.13 16.35
C THR A 266 9.62 15.61 14.95
N GLY A 267 10.25 16.41 14.09
CA GLY A 267 10.49 16.09 12.69
C GLY A 267 9.22 16.05 11.82
N ALA A 268 8.04 16.26 12.41
CA ALA A 268 6.76 16.26 11.73
C ALA A 268 6.38 17.68 11.29
N LEU A 269 5.95 17.83 10.04
CA LEU A 269 5.42 19.09 9.53
C LEU A 269 4.12 19.43 10.28
N SER A 270 3.93 20.71 10.59
CA SER A 270 2.66 21.19 11.15
C SER A 270 1.53 20.88 10.17
N THR A 271 0.56 20.09 10.60
CA THR A 271 -0.57 19.66 9.77
C THR A 271 -1.60 20.77 9.62
N PRO A 272 -2.00 21.16 8.40
CA PRO A 272 -3.08 22.10 8.18
C PRO A 272 -4.39 21.51 8.71
N LEU A 273 -5.05 22.21 9.63
CA LEU A 273 -6.38 21.84 10.13
C LEU A 273 -6.45 20.42 10.73
N GLY A 274 -5.33 19.88 11.24
CA GLY A 274 -5.26 18.53 11.78
C GLY A 274 -5.16 17.40 10.73
N ALA A 275 -5.07 17.75 9.44
CA ALA A 275 -4.97 16.79 8.35
C ALA A 275 -3.52 16.40 8.02
N GLU A 276 -3.25 15.10 7.90
CA GLU A 276 -1.92 14.61 7.54
C GLU A 276 -1.58 14.95 6.08
N LEU A 277 -0.37 15.48 5.87
CA LEU A 277 0.14 15.81 4.54
C LEU A 277 0.91 14.65 3.94
N LEU A 278 0.37 14.04 2.89
CA LEU A 278 0.99 12.96 2.15
C LEU A 278 1.44 13.43 0.77
N ARG A 279 2.73 13.23 0.51
CA ARG A 279 3.33 13.47 -0.81
C ARG A 279 3.12 12.25 -1.71
N ALA A 280 2.45 12.46 -2.83
CA ALA A 280 2.27 11.44 -3.87
C ALA A 280 2.56 12.03 -5.25
N SER A 281 3.57 11.47 -5.92
CA SER A 281 3.98 11.90 -7.26
C SER A 281 2.96 11.59 -8.35
N CYS A 282 1.98 10.73 -8.07
CA CYS A 282 0.92 10.35 -9.01
C CYS A 282 -0.28 11.30 -9.00
N VAL A 283 -0.33 12.30 -8.12
CA VAL A 283 -1.33 13.36 -8.17
C VAL A 283 -0.92 14.38 -9.23
N ASP A 284 -1.85 14.74 -10.12
CA ASP A 284 -1.59 15.73 -11.15
C ASP A 284 -1.16 17.08 -10.54
N ALA A 285 -0.27 17.78 -11.24
CA ALA A 285 0.14 19.12 -10.84
C ALA A 285 -1.07 20.05 -10.73
N GLY A 286 -1.07 20.93 -9.73
CA GLY A 286 -2.19 21.85 -9.48
C GLY A 286 -3.41 21.21 -8.82
N LYS A 287 -3.41 19.90 -8.53
CA LYS A 287 -4.49 19.25 -7.77
C LYS A 287 -4.06 18.86 -6.36
N ILE A 288 -4.99 18.99 -5.42
CA ILE A 288 -4.89 18.48 -4.06
C ILE A 288 -6.12 17.58 -3.82
N ILE A 289 -5.90 16.37 -3.34
CA ILE A 289 -7.00 15.46 -2.98
C ILE A 289 -7.16 15.53 -1.46
N GLY A 290 -8.33 15.96 -1.01
CA GLY A 290 -8.74 15.84 0.39
C GLY A 290 -9.53 14.54 0.57
N LEU A 291 -9.25 13.81 1.65
CA LEU A 291 -9.98 12.60 1.96
C LEU A 291 -10.14 12.40 3.47
N ASP A 292 -11.24 11.75 3.84
CA ASP A 292 -11.40 11.11 5.14
C ASP A 292 -10.94 9.66 5.03
N ARG A 293 -9.77 9.35 5.61
CA ARG A 293 -9.14 8.02 5.53
C ARG A 293 -10.03 6.90 6.08
N ARG A 294 -11.00 7.21 6.95
CA ARG A 294 -11.88 6.22 7.59
C ARG A 294 -12.99 5.74 6.67
N TYR A 295 -13.32 6.51 5.64
CA TYR A 295 -14.50 6.26 4.79
C TYR A 295 -14.25 6.42 3.29
N ALA A 296 -13.06 6.86 2.86
CA ALA A 296 -12.79 7.16 1.46
C ALA A 296 -12.58 5.91 0.59
N LEU A 297 -11.68 5.00 0.99
CA LEU A 297 -11.16 3.98 0.08
C LEU A 297 -11.05 2.60 0.74
N GLU A 298 -11.53 1.58 0.04
CA GLU A 298 -11.26 0.17 0.31
C GLU A 298 -10.15 -0.31 -0.64
N MET A 299 -9.18 -1.03 -0.08
CA MET A 299 -8.20 -1.79 -0.87
C MET A 299 -8.60 -3.25 -0.89
N VAL A 300 -8.67 -3.83 -2.08
CA VAL A 300 -8.93 -5.25 -2.29
C VAL A 300 -7.65 -5.88 -2.80
N GLN A 301 -7.12 -6.88 -2.12
CA GLN A 301 -5.88 -7.55 -2.50
C GLN A 301 -6.14 -9.03 -2.75
N ALA A 302 -5.65 -9.54 -3.88
CA ALA A 302 -5.73 -10.96 -4.22
C ALA A 302 -4.37 -11.62 -4.02
N GLY A 303 -4.20 -12.27 -2.87
CA GLY A 303 -2.95 -12.90 -2.45
C GLY A 303 -1.82 -11.91 -2.11
N ASP A 304 -0.69 -12.45 -1.65
CA ASP A 304 0.54 -11.67 -1.45
C ASP A 304 1.32 -11.51 -2.77
N VAL A 305 2.51 -10.91 -2.72
CA VAL A 305 3.41 -10.81 -3.86
C VAL A 305 3.80 -12.21 -4.34
N THR A 306 3.41 -12.55 -5.57
CA THR A 306 3.79 -13.81 -6.22
C THR A 306 5.09 -13.65 -6.97
N VAL A 307 6.06 -14.53 -6.70
CA VAL A 307 7.31 -14.64 -7.45
C VAL A 307 7.34 -15.97 -8.18
N GLU A 308 7.18 -15.92 -9.50
CA GLU A 308 7.37 -17.07 -10.37
C GLU A 308 8.81 -17.09 -10.85
N TYR A 309 9.57 -18.08 -10.38
CA TYR A 309 10.96 -18.27 -10.75
C TYR A 309 11.10 -19.43 -11.71
N ASP A 310 11.68 -19.17 -12.88
CA ASP A 310 12.03 -20.19 -13.85
C ASP A 310 13.49 -20.04 -14.32
N LYS A 311 14.17 -21.19 -14.43
CA LYS A 311 15.50 -21.27 -14.99
C LYS A 311 15.38 -21.79 -16.41
N LEU A 312 15.50 -20.90 -17.38
CA LEU A 312 15.49 -21.30 -18.78
C LEU A 312 16.85 -21.93 -19.12
N ILE A 313 16.87 -23.27 -19.10
CA ILE A 313 18.06 -24.10 -19.34
C ILE A 313 18.72 -23.76 -20.68
N ASP A 314 17.92 -23.55 -21.74
CA ASP A 314 18.43 -23.34 -23.10
C ASP A 314 19.16 -22.01 -23.32
N ARG A 315 18.92 -21.01 -22.47
CA ARG A 315 19.47 -19.64 -22.65
C ARG A 315 20.35 -19.17 -21.51
N GLN A 316 20.57 -20.00 -20.48
CA GLN A 316 21.25 -19.61 -19.24
C GLN A 316 20.70 -18.30 -18.63
N LEU A 317 19.39 -18.06 -18.82
CA LEU A 317 18.69 -16.89 -18.29
C LEU A 317 17.89 -17.29 -17.05
N GLU A 318 18.02 -16.46 -16.02
CA GLU A 318 17.09 -16.51 -14.89
C GLU A 318 15.96 -15.52 -15.15
N ARG A 319 14.72 -16.01 -15.04
CA ARG A 319 13.53 -15.18 -15.11
C ARG A 319 12.77 -15.27 -13.80
N ALA A 320 12.58 -14.11 -13.18
CA ALA A 320 11.67 -13.97 -12.05
C ALA A 320 10.55 -13.01 -12.44
N ALA A 321 9.32 -13.52 -12.56
CA ALA A 321 8.15 -12.67 -12.70
C ALA A 321 7.62 -12.35 -11.30
N ILE A 322 7.72 -11.07 -10.93
CA ILE A 322 7.22 -10.56 -9.64
C ILE A 322 5.90 -9.86 -9.92
N THR A 323 4.81 -10.32 -9.33
CA THR A 323 3.48 -9.78 -9.58
C THR A 323 2.69 -9.61 -8.28
N SER A 324 1.84 -8.59 -8.23
CA SER A 324 0.90 -8.29 -7.15
C SER A 324 -0.43 -7.86 -7.78
N ILE A 325 -1.53 -8.33 -7.21
CA ILE A 325 -2.88 -8.04 -7.69
C ILE A 325 -3.61 -7.24 -6.64
N SER A 326 -4.09 -6.05 -7.01
CA SER A 326 -4.93 -5.23 -6.16
C SER A 326 -5.99 -4.49 -6.96
N GLY A 327 -7.09 -4.17 -6.32
CA GLY A 327 -8.11 -3.25 -6.79
C GLY A 327 -8.48 -2.27 -5.68
N PHE A 328 -9.14 -1.19 -6.06
CA PHE A 328 -9.60 -0.16 -5.13
C PHE A 328 -11.06 0.12 -5.38
N GLY A 329 -11.82 0.26 -4.29
CA GLY A 329 -13.23 0.62 -4.32
C GLY A 329 -13.48 1.85 -3.46
N LYS A 330 -14.32 2.76 -3.91
CA LYS A 330 -14.66 3.96 -3.12
C LYS A 330 -15.83 3.65 -2.20
N ILE A 331 -15.66 3.73 -0.88
CA ILE A 331 -16.71 3.33 0.08
C ILE A 331 -17.81 4.40 0.10
N MET A 332 -17.45 5.63 0.47
CA MET A 332 -18.34 6.78 0.48
C MET A 332 -17.90 7.82 -0.57
N PRO A 333 -18.74 8.16 -1.57
CA PRO A 333 -18.39 9.14 -2.59
C PRO A 333 -18.03 10.52 -2.03
N GLU A 334 -18.72 10.94 -0.98
CA GLU A 334 -18.60 12.27 -0.34
C GLU A 334 -17.33 12.42 0.53
N ALA A 335 -16.69 11.30 0.91
CA ALA A 335 -15.52 11.29 1.78
C ALA A 335 -14.20 11.62 1.05
N SER A 336 -14.21 11.77 -0.28
CA SER A 336 -13.07 12.30 -1.03
C SER A 336 -13.48 13.40 -2.01
N LYS A 337 -12.71 14.49 -2.02
CA LYS A 337 -12.94 15.68 -2.86
C LYS A 337 -11.61 16.15 -3.44
N VAL A 338 -11.67 16.80 -4.60
CA VAL A 338 -10.49 17.30 -5.29
C VAL A 338 -10.53 18.82 -5.33
N LEU A 339 -9.46 19.45 -4.85
CA LEU A 339 -9.20 20.88 -4.98
C LEU A 339 -8.29 21.12 -6.18
N VAL A 340 -8.74 21.95 -7.12
CA VAL A 340 -7.98 22.37 -8.30
C VAL A 340 -7.50 23.81 -8.10
N ILE A 341 -6.19 23.97 -8.01
CA ILE A 341 -5.54 25.27 -7.80
C ILE A 341 -5.56 26.08 -9.10
N GLY A 342 -5.33 25.45 -10.25
CA GLY A 342 -5.30 26.10 -11.57
C GLY A 342 -4.59 25.27 -12.62
#